data_AF-A0AAN9B039-F1
#
_entry.id   AF-A0AAN9B039-F1
#
_cell.length_a   1.000
_cell.length_b   1.000
_cell.length_c   1.000
_cell.angle_alpha   90.00
_cell.angle_beta   90.00
_cell.angle_gamma   90.00
#
_symmetry.space_group_name_H-M   'P 1'
#
loop_
_entity.id
_entity.type
_entity.pdbx_description
1 polymer ?
#
loop_
_entity_poly.entity_id
_entity_poly.type
_entity_poly.pdbx_seq_one_letter_code
_entity_poly.pdbx_strand_id
1 'polypeptide(L)'
;MVTPAGDEIYLYGDRAYPLTPNLMRPYRGQITEEQQAFNTEMSRVRNSVEWEFSKIVRLWAFLDFKKKIKLFLSPVGKLYLVGVLLSNCHTCLHGSETSQFFGLNPPTLEEYLY
;
A
#
# COMPACT_ATOMS: atom_id res chain seq x y z
N MET A 1 -11.19 -2.72 -14.87
CA MET A 1 -12.10 -1.93 -14.00
C MET A 1 -12.29 -0.59 -14.68
N VAL A 2 -13.41 0.11 -14.52
CA VAL A 2 -13.65 1.40 -15.20
C VAL A 2 -13.95 2.51 -14.20
N THR A 3 -13.42 3.70 -14.44
CA THR A 3 -13.75 4.90 -13.64
C THR A 3 -15.20 5.32 -13.92
N PRO A 4 -15.81 6.17 -13.07
CA PRO A 4 -17.10 6.80 -13.39
C PRO A 4 -17.09 7.61 -14.70
N ALA A 5 -15.91 8.01 -15.18
CA ALA A 5 -15.71 8.71 -16.45
C ALA A 5 -15.53 7.77 -17.66
N GLY A 6 -15.46 6.45 -17.43
CA GLY A 6 -15.29 5.43 -18.48
C GLY A 6 -13.85 5.03 -18.77
N ASP A 7 -12.87 5.56 -18.03
CA ASP A 7 -11.46 5.23 -18.23
C ASP A 7 -11.15 3.84 -17.70
N GLU A 8 -10.31 3.10 -18.43
CA GLU A 8 -9.83 1.80 -17.97
C GLU A 8 -8.83 1.94 -16.82
N ILE A 9 -9.09 1.21 -15.74
CA ILE A 9 -8.27 1.12 -14.53
C ILE A 9 -7.52 -0.22 -14.55
N TYR A 10 -6.23 -0.12 -14.30
CA TYR A 10 -5.29 -1.22 -14.18
C TYR A 10 -4.70 -1.27 -12.77
N LEU A 11 -4.52 -2.48 -12.23
CA LEU A 11 -3.71 -2.68 -11.03
C LEU A 11 -2.23 -2.64 -11.42
N TYR A 12 -1.40 -2.02 -10.60
CA TYR A 12 0.04 -2.06 -10.78
C TYR A 12 0.68 -3.04 -9.79
N GLY A 13 1.22 -4.13 -10.31
CA GLY A 13 1.92 -5.15 -9.54
C GLY A 13 3.42 -4.92 -9.50
N ASP A 14 4.05 -5.47 -8.46
CA ASP A 14 5.50 -5.64 -8.45
C ASP A 14 5.98 -6.54 -9.60
N ARG A 15 7.29 -6.52 -9.87
CA ARG A 15 7.99 -7.35 -10.84
C ARG A 15 7.71 -8.85 -10.66
N ALA A 16 7.36 -9.34 -9.48
CA ALA A 16 7.00 -10.75 -9.30
C ALA A 16 5.71 -11.16 -10.06
N TYR A 17 4.82 -10.21 -10.38
CA TYR A 17 3.52 -10.53 -10.96
C TYR A 17 3.55 -10.68 -12.49
N PRO A 18 2.65 -11.53 -13.04
CA PRO A 18 2.46 -11.63 -14.49
C PRO A 18 1.77 -10.39 -15.04
N LEU A 19 2.04 -10.08 -16.31
CA LEU A 19 1.25 -9.09 -17.05
C LEU A 19 -0.08 -9.73 -17.42
N THR A 20 -1.20 -9.08 -17.07
CA THR A 20 -2.56 -9.54 -17.42
C THR A 20 -3.39 -8.34 -17.90
N PRO A 21 -4.57 -8.55 -18.53
CA PRO A 21 -5.42 -7.46 -18.99
C PRO A 21 -5.81 -6.42 -17.93
N ASN A 22 -5.70 -6.76 -16.65
CA ASN A 22 -6.02 -5.83 -15.55
C ASN A 22 -4.84 -5.63 -14.58
N LEU A 23 -3.67 -6.19 -14.86
CA LEU A 23 -2.47 -6.10 -14.02
C LEU A 23 -1.26 -5.70 -14.85
N MET A 24 -0.84 -4.46 -14.70
CA MET A 24 0.40 -3.91 -15.22
C MET A 24 1.58 -4.25 -14.30
N ARG A 25 2.79 -4.17 -14.84
CA ARG A 25 4.04 -4.35 -14.12
C ARG A 25 5.13 -3.48 -14.75
N PRO A 26 6.29 -3.26 -14.10
CA PRO A 26 7.37 -2.48 -14.68
C PRO A 26 7.81 -2.99 -16.06
N TYR A 27 8.11 -2.08 -16.99
CA TYR A 27 8.75 -2.39 -18.28
C TYR A 27 10.13 -3.05 -18.07
N ARG A 28 10.55 -3.93 -18.99
CA ARG A 28 11.80 -4.71 -18.89
C ARG A 28 12.54 -4.79 -20.21
N GLY A 29 13.84 -5.08 -20.14
CA GLY A 29 14.71 -5.22 -21.31
C GLY A 29 15.31 -3.89 -21.72
N GLN A 30 15.49 -3.69 -23.02
CA GLN A 30 15.80 -2.37 -23.56
C GLN A 30 14.52 -1.54 -23.53
N ILE A 31 14.50 -0.52 -22.69
CA ILE A 31 13.34 0.33 -22.45
C ILE A 31 13.65 1.76 -22.89
N THR A 32 12.61 2.45 -23.36
CA THR A 32 12.71 3.86 -23.75
C THR A 32 12.84 4.77 -22.52
N GLU A 33 13.26 6.02 -22.72
CA GLU A 33 13.29 7.01 -21.64
C GLU A 33 11.90 7.23 -21.02
N GLU A 34 10.85 7.24 -21.82
CA GLU A 34 9.46 7.34 -21.35
C GLU A 34 9.05 6.16 -20.47
N GLN A 35 9.42 4.94 -20.86
CA GLN A 35 9.15 3.73 -20.07
C GLN A 35 9.95 3.73 -18.75
N GLN A 36 11.17 4.24 -18.78
CA GLN A 36 11.98 4.41 -17.57
C GLN A 36 11.36 5.46 -16.64
N ALA A 37 10.91 6.60 -17.16
CA ALA A 37 10.21 7.61 -16.37
C ALA A 37 8.93 7.06 -15.73
N PHE A 38 8.13 6.31 -16.50
CA PHE A 38 6.95 5.62 -15.98
C PHE A 38 7.32 4.63 -14.85
N ASN A 39 8.34 3.79 -15.05
CA ASN A 39 8.80 2.85 -14.03
C ASN A 39 9.26 3.56 -12.75
N THR A 40 9.95 4.69 -12.88
CA THR A 40 10.41 5.51 -11.74
C THR A 40 9.22 6.02 -10.94
N GLU A 41 8.23 6.65 -11.57
CA GLU A 41 7.06 7.19 -10.87
C GLU A 41 6.24 6.08 -10.21
N MET A 42 5.99 4.97 -10.91
CA MET A 42 5.27 3.85 -10.32
C MET A 42 6.03 3.18 -9.17
N SER A 43 7.37 3.15 -9.21
CA SER A 43 8.16 2.65 -8.08
C SER A 43 8.06 3.54 -6.85
N ARG A 44 7.90 4.86 -7.00
CA ARG A 44 7.72 5.77 -5.85
C ARG A 44 6.43 5.45 -5.10
N VAL A 45 5.33 5.26 -5.84
CA VAL A 45 4.04 4.85 -5.27
C VAL A 45 4.10 3.46 -4.65
N ARG A 46 4.80 2.51 -5.28
CA ARG A 46 4.98 1.17 -4.72
C ARG A 46 5.76 1.20 -3.40
N ASN A 47 6.83 1.99 -3.32
CA ASN A 47 7.64 2.12 -2.11
C ASN A 47 6.82 2.67 -0.92
N SER A 48 5.89 3.60 -1.16
CA SER A 48 5.04 4.10 -0.07
C SER A 48 4.10 3.04 0.50
N VAL A 49 3.66 2.08 -0.32
CA VAL A 49 2.88 0.93 0.17
C VAL A 49 3.73 0.04 1.09
N GLU A 50 5.01 -0.18 0.73
CA GLU A 50 5.94 -0.95 1.57
C GLU A 50 6.22 -0.25 2.92
N TRP A 51 6.31 1.08 2.94
CA TRP A 51 6.45 1.85 4.18
C TRP A 51 5.25 1.67 5.11
N GLU A 52 4.02 1.66 4.58
CA GLU A 52 2.82 1.41 5.39
C GLU A 52 2.80 -0.02 5.95
N PHE A 53 3.18 -1.03 5.17
CA PHE A 53 3.31 -2.40 5.68
C PHE A 53 4.32 -2.49 6.83
N SER A 54 5.48 -1.84 6.67
CA SER A 54 6.50 -1.76 7.73
C SER A 54 5.95 -1.06 8.98
N LYS A 55 5.24 0.06 8.81
CA LYS A 55 4.62 0.81 9.92
C LYS A 55 3.62 -0.04 10.70
N ILE A 56 2.74 -0.77 10.02
CA ILE A 56 1.72 -1.63 10.66
C ILE A 56 2.39 -2.69 11.55
N VAL A 57 3.35 -3.44 11.01
CA VAL A 57 4.04 -4.51 11.76
C VAL A 57 4.86 -3.93 12.92
N ARG A 58 5.47 -2.75 12.72
CA ARG A 58 6.26 -2.06 13.76
C ARG A 58 5.42 -1.53 14.92
N LEU A 59 4.25 -0.96 14.64
CA LEU A 59 3.37 -0.41 15.69
C LEU A 59 2.70 -1.52 16.49
N TRP A 60 2.32 -2.61 15.83
CA TRP A 60 1.45 -3.63 16.42
C TRP A 60 2.19 -4.94 16.60
N ALA A 61 2.91 -5.07 17.71
CA ALA A 61 3.70 -6.27 18.03
C ALA A 61 2.89 -7.58 18.03
N PHE A 62 1.57 -7.51 18.25
CA PHE A 62 0.71 -8.68 18.16
C PHE A 62 0.67 -9.24 16.73
N LEU A 63 0.84 -8.41 15.68
CA LEU A 63 0.93 -8.81 14.27
C LEU A 63 2.26 -9.45 13.90
N ASP A 64 3.32 -9.15 14.63
CA ASP A 64 4.66 -9.74 14.42
C ASP A 64 4.87 -11.04 15.22
N PHE A 65 3.93 -11.42 16.08
CA PHE A 65 4.08 -12.62 16.92
C PHE A 65 3.80 -13.93 16.17
N LYS A 66 4.77 -14.36 15.36
CA LYS A 66 4.73 -15.56 14.50
C LYS A 66 4.32 -16.86 15.22
N LYS A 67 4.58 -16.97 16.53
CA LYS A 67 4.19 -18.15 17.32
C LYS A 67 2.67 -18.28 17.51
N LYS A 68 1.91 -17.17 17.55
CA LYS A 68 0.42 -17.19 17.65
C LYS A 68 -0.29 -16.84 16.36
N ILE A 69 0.36 -16.12 15.44
CA ILE A 69 -0.21 -15.78 14.13
C ILE A 69 0.17 -16.86 13.14
N LYS A 70 -0.75 -17.82 13.00
CA LYS A 70 -0.66 -18.91 12.03
C LYS A 70 -1.87 -18.84 11.11
N LEU A 71 -1.62 -18.87 9.80
CA LEU A 71 -2.68 -19.00 8.80
C LEU A 71 -3.55 -20.21 9.14
N PHE A 72 -4.87 -20.05 8.98
CA PHE A 72 -5.91 -21.05 9.32
C PHE A 72 -6.08 -21.42 10.80
N LEU A 73 -5.16 -21.05 11.69
CA LEU A 73 -5.23 -21.36 13.13
C LEU A 73 -5.50 -20.13 13.99
N SER A 74 -5.44 -18.94 13.39
CA SER A 74 -5.70 -17.68 14.05
C SER A 74 -6.39 -16.74 13.07
N PRO A 75 -7.16 -15.74 13.56
CA PRO A 75 -7.88 -14.81 12.70
C PRO A 75 -6.93 -13.74 12.12
N VAL A 76 -5.86 -14.15 11.43
CA VAL A 76 -4.79 -13.28 10.90
C VAL A 76 -5.35 -12.11 10.10
N GLY A 77 -6.29 -12.38 9.18
CA GLY A 77 -6.90 -11.34 8.37
C GLY A 77 -7.64 -10.28 9.20
N LYS A 78 -8.43 -10.70 10.20
CA LYS A 78 -9.14 -9.76 11.08
C LYS A 78 -8.17 -8.94 11.94
N LEU A 79 -7.16 -9.59 12.51
CA LEU A 79 -6.13 -8.92 13.31
C LEU A 79 -5.38 -7.88 12.48
N TYR A 80 -5.02 -8.22 11.24
CA TYR A 80 -4.35 -7.32 10.32
C TYR A 80 -5.23 -6.11 9.96
N LEU A 81 -6.51 -6.33 9.65
CA LEU A 81 -7.46 -5.25 9.38
C LEU A 81 -7.60 -4.29 10.58
N VAL A 82 -7.66 -4.83 11.80
CA VAL A 82 -7.65 -4.00 13.02
C VAL A 82 -6.35 -3.20 13.15
N GLY A 83 -5.21 -3.83 12.89
CA GLY A 83 -3.92 -3.12 12.89
C GLY A 83 -3.84 -2.02 11.83
N VAL A 84 -4.37 -2.23 10.62
CA VAL A 84 -4.48 -1.20 9.59
C VAL A 84 -5.34 -0.04 10.07
N LEU A 85 -6.53 -0.32 10.62
CA LEU A 85 -7.42 0.72 11.14
C LEU A 85 -6.72 1.57 12.21
N LEU A 86 -6.08 0.93 13.19
CA LEU A 86 -5.36 1.63 14.25
C LEU A 86 -4.13 2.39 13.72
N SER A 87 -3.43 1.84 12.73
CA SER A 87 -2.33 2.54 12.04
C SER A 87 -2.80 3.80 11.33
N ASN A 88 -3.98 3.76 10.70
CA ASN A 88 -4.57 4.93 10.06
C ASN A 88 -4.95 6.00 11.11
N CYS A 89 -5.52 5.61 12.24
CA CYS A 89 -5.74 6.53 13.36
C CYS A 89 -4.43 7.15 13.88
N HIS A 90 -3.38 6.34 14.02
CA HIS A 90 -2.04 6.85 14.37
C HIS A 90 -1.52 7.82 13.31
N THR A 91 -1.73 7.55 12.02
CA THR A 91 -1.38 8.48 10.94
C THR A 91 -2.13 9.81 11.07
N CYS A 92 -3.42 9.80 11.38
CA CYS A 92 -4.19 11.03 11.57
C CYS A 92 -3.63 11.90 12.71
N LEU A 93 -3.15 11.27 13.78
CA LEU A 93 -2.64 11.99 14.97
C LEU A 93 -1.17 12.44 14.86
N HIS A 94 -0.34 11.68 14.12
CA HIS A 94 1.12 11.86 14.15
C HIS A 94 1.75 12.00 12.75
N GLY A 95 0.97 11.87 11.69
CA GLY A 95 1.47 11.77 10.31
C GLY A 95 2.07 10.41 9.96
N SER A 96 2.67 10.34 8.77
CA SER A 96 3.46 9.22 8.31
C SER A 96 4.61 9.67 7.40
N GLU A 97 5.57 8.78 7.17
CA GLU A 97 6.60 8.99 6.15
C GLU A 97 5.94 9.19 4.76
N THR A 98 4.88 8.43 4.48
CA THR A 98 4.06 8.57 3.28
C THR A 98 3.46 9.98 3.15
N SER A 99 2.88 10.51 4.23
CA SER A 99 2.25 11.85 4.21
C SER A 99 3.29 12.94 3.93
N GLN A 100 4.48 12.82 4.52
CA GLN A 100 5.59 13.74 4.29
C GLN A 100 6.13 13.63 2.86
N PHE A 101 6.31 12.41 2.34
CA PHE A 101 6.84 12.15 1.01
C PHE A 101 5.98 12.74 -0.11
N PHE A 102 4.65 12.64 0.03
CA PHE A 102 3.71 13.20 -0.94
C PHE A 102 3.28 14.64 -0.65
N GLY A 103 3.69 15.21 0.49
CA GLY A 103 3.24 16.54 0.92
C GLY A 103 1.74 16.63 1.17
N LEU A 104 1.11 15.52 1.57
CA LEU A 104 -0.32 15.41 1.81
C LEU A 104 -0.56 15.20 3.29
N ASN A 105 -1.25 16.15 3.94
CA ASN A 105 -1.62 15.98 5.35
C ASN A 105 -2.70 14.90 5.48
N PRO A 106 -2.61 14.03 6.50
CA PRO A 106 -3.69 13.11 6.79
C PRO A 106 -4.94 13.86 7.25
N PRO A 107 -6.13 13.28 7.09
CA PRO A 107 -7.34 13.83 7.68
C PRO A 107 -7.22 13.87 9.21
N THR A 108 -8.09 14.63 9.85
CA THR A 108 -8.26 14.55 11.30
C THR A 108 -8.79 13.17 11.69
N LEU A 109 -8.59 12.80 12.97
CA LEU A 109 -9.09 11.52 13.47
C LEU A 109 -10.64 11.44 13.40
N GLU A 110 -11.33 12.58 13.55
CA GLU A 110 -12.78 12.66 13.45
C GLU A 110 -13.26 12.41 12.01
N GLU A 111 -12.68 13.11 11.03
CA GLU A 111 -12.98 12.91 9.60
C GLU A 111 -12.68 11.49 9.10
N TYR A 112 -11.75 10.78 9.72
CA TYR A 112 -11.42 9.42 9.32
C TYR A 112 -12.40 8.36 9.89
N LEU A 113 -13.01 8.64 11.05
CA LEU A 113 -13.88 7.68 11.74
C LEU A 113 -15.38 7.90 11.49
N TYR A 114 -15.78 9.07 10.98
CA TYR A 114 -17.15 9.47 10.68
C TYR A 114 -17.35 9.74 9.19
#